data_AF-A0A972WUT3-F1
#
_entry.id   AF-A0A972WUT3-F1
#
_cell.length_a   1.000
_cell.length_b   1.000
_cell.length_c   1.000
_cell.angle_alpha   90.00
_cell.angle_beta   90.00
_cell.angle_gamma   90.00
#
_symmetry.space_group_name_H-M   'P 1'
#
loop_
_entity.id
_entity.type
_entity.pdbx_description
1 polymer ?
#
loop_
_entity_poly.entity_id
_entity_poly.type
_entity_poly.pdbx_seq_one_letter_code
_entity_poly.pdbx_strand_id
1 'polypeptide(L)'
;MCEPVWESLDSHFLQAALIATHAAEPKLDTLVDRLKDEAVDVRYLLPSAIGSHTVLGFERSGGLPTVVLSDRPLPGWNAVVKRIEDLVLGVIFLLLAAPLLAMIALTIRLTMGAPVLFRQQRHGFNNNTFTVFKFRTMTVSGDDGDVAQAKRRDPRVTGLGAVLRRTSLDELPQLFNVIRGDMSLVGPRPHAVSHNTHYAKIINGYLSRHRVKPGITGWAQVNGLRGETDTVEKMQRRVEFDQYYIDNWSLVFDLRIIAQTFVTLIGARNAY
;
A
#
# COMPACT_ATOMS: atom_id res chain seq x y z
N MET A 1 39.72 11.56 3.06
CA MET A 1 38.68 11.72 4.09
C MET A 1 37.48 12.32 3.38
N CYS A 2 36.58 11.48 2.86
CA CYS A 2 35.32 11.97 2.29
C CYS A 2 34.34 12.07 3.46
N GLU A 3 33.79 13.25 3.70
CA GLU A 3 32.68 13.39 4.64
C GLU A 3 31.48 12.54 4.19
N PRO A 4 30.74 11.94 5.14
CA PRO A 4 29.45 11.34 4.90
C PRO A 4 28.43 12.28 4.23
N VAL A 5 28.32 12.25 2.89
CA VAL A 5 27.20 12.90 2.18
C VAL A 5 25.84 12.40 2.72
N TRP A 6 25.82 11.20 3.32
CA TRP A 6 24.65 10.49 3.79
C TRP A 6 24.08 10.92 5.16
N GLU A 7 24.80 11.69 5.99
CA GLU A 7 24.20 12.25 7.23
C GLU A 7 23.14 13.33 6.92
N SER A 8 23.14 13.85 5.69
CA SER A 8 22.21 14.88 5.22
C SER A 8 21.10 14.36 4.29
N LEU A 9 21.09 13.06 3.97
CA LEU A 9 20.12 12.48 3.04
C LEU A 9 18.80 12.21 3.75
N ASP A 10 17.85 13.14 3.61
CA ASP A 10 16.44 12.87 3.87
C ASP A 10 15.98 11.74 2.93
N SER A 11 15.86 10.55 3.50
CA SER A 11 15.48 9.31 2.81
C SER A 11 14.09 9.36 2.18
N HIS A 12 13.28 10.34 2.55
CA HIS A 12 11.90 10.53 2.09
C HIS A 12 11.75 10.80 0.58
N PHE A 13 12.84 11.06 -0.15
CA PHE A 13 12.81 11.31 -1.61
C PHE A 13 13.74 10.43 -2.45
N LEU A 14 14.48 9.50 -1.84
CA LEU A 14 15.41 8.64 -2.57
C LEU A 14 14.66 7.55 -3.32
N GLN A 15 14.75 7.54 -4.65
CA GLN A 15 14.09 6.53 -5.50
C GLN A 15 15.02 5.37 -5.86
N ALA A 16 16.33 5.62 -5.92
CA ALA A 16 17.36 4.62 -6.16
C ALA A 16 18.68 5.05 -5.52
N ALA A 17 19.40 4.10 -4.92
CA ALA A 17 20.73 4.25 -4.37
C ALA A 17 21.70 3.32 -5.11
N LEU A 18 22.71 3.91 -5.76
CA LEU A 18 23.79 3.19 -6.41
C LEU A 18 25.04 3.25 -5.52
N ILE A 19 25.44 2.10 -4.99
CA ILE A 19 26.56 1.97 -4.06
C ILE A 19 27.79 1.49 -4.84
N ALA A 20 28.77 2.37 -4.98
CA ALA A 20 30.09 2.06 -5.53
C ALA A 20 31.11 2.03 -4.40
N THR A 21 31.57 0.83 -4.03
CA THR A 21 32.67 0.67 -3.07
C THR A 21 33.67 -0.36 -3.58
N HIS A 22 34.92 -0.20 -3.18
CA HIS A 22 36.03 -1.07 -3.50
C HIS A 22 36.18 -2.25 -2.52
N ALA A 23 35.51 -2.19 -1.35
CA ALA A 23 35.58 -3.21 -0.31
C ALA A 23 34.26 -3.32 0.47
N ALA A 24 33.94 -4.53 0.95
CA ALA A 24 32.84 -4.76 1.88
C ALA A 24 33.20 -4.16 3.25
N GLU A 25 32.49 -3.13 3.68
CA GLU A 25 32.67 -2.51 5.00
C GLU A 25 31.45 -2.82 5.89
N PRO A 26 31.62 -3.10 7.20
CA PRO A 26 30.50 -3.38 8.11
C PRO A 26 29.46 -2.24 8.18
N LYS A 27 29.92 -1.00 7.97
CA LYS A 27 29.06 0.18 7.91
C LYS A 27 28.15 0.19 6.67
N LEU A 28 28.57 -0.48 5.61
CA LEU A 28 27.85 -0.56 4.35
C LEU A 28 26.68 -1.53 4.43
N ASP A 29 26.85 -2.66 5.11
CA ASP A 29 25.76 -3.62 5.33
C ASP A 29 24.63 -2.97 6.14
N THR A 30 24.98 -2.21 7.18
CA THR A 30 24.03 -1.42 7.97
C THR A 30 23.30 -0.37 7.14
N LEU A 31 23.99 0.26 6.16
CA LEU A 31 23.41 1.23 5.25
C LEU A 31 22.45 0.56 4.24
N VAL A 32 22.85 -0.58 3.68
CA VAL A 32 22.02 -1.35 2.74
C VAL A 32 20.73 -1.81 3.41
N ASP A 33 20.81 -2.32 4.63
CA ASP A 33 19.62 -2.77 5.37
C ASP A 33 18.67 -1.60 5.65
N ARG A 34 19.21 -0.43 6.04
CA ARG A 34 18.41 0.79 6.18
C ARG A 34 17.75 1.25 4.88
N LEU A 35 18.47 1.22 3.77
CA LEU A 35 17.92 1.63 2.46
C LEU A 35 16.87 0.65 1.93
N LYS A 36 17.06 -0.65 2.17
CA LYS A 36 16.04 -1.68 1.89
C LYS A 36 14.76 -1.45 2.67
N ASP A 37 14.90 -1.01 3.92
CA ASP A 37 13.78 -0.67 4.80
C ASP A 37 13.04 0.60 4.37
N GLU A 38 13.60 1.42 3.48
CA GLU A 38 13.05 2.71 3.03
C GLU A 38 12.33 2.65 1.67
N ALA A 39 12.09 1.44 1.13
CA ALA A 39 11.51 1.21 -0.20
C ALA A 39 12.34 1.80 -1.37
N VAL A 40 13.65 1.97 -1.17
CA VAL A 40 14.58 2.48 -2.19
C VAL A 40 15.15 1.32 -3.02
N ASP A 41 15.31 1.53 -4.34
CA ASP A 41 16.02 0.57 -5.21
C ASP A 41 17.53 0.60 -4.88
N VAL A 42 18.12 -0.49 -4.39
CA VAL A 42 19.55 -0.53 -3.98
C VAL A 42 20.36 -1.42 -4.92
N ARG A 43 21.40 -0.84 -5.53
CA ARG A 43 22.27 -1.50 -6.51
C ARG A 43 23.74 -1.34 -6.14
N TYR A 44 24.55 -2.39 -6.28
CA TYR A 44 26.01 -2.33 -6.18
C TYR A 44 26.65 -2.21 -7.56
N LEU A 45 27.71 -1.42 -7.71
CA LEU A 45 28.51 -1.31 -8.95
C LEU A 45 29.65 -2.33 -9.06
N LEU A 46 30.00 -3.02 -7.98
CA LEU A 46 31.15 -3.93 -7.93
C LEU A 46 30.79 -5.22 -7.15
N PRO A 47 30.85 -6.42 -7.79
CA PRO A 47 30.52 -7.69 -7.15
C PRO A 47 31.42 -8.10 -5.97
N SER A 48 32.63 -7.52 -5.86
CA SER A 48 33.60 -7.85 -4.81
C SER A 48 33.24 -7.27 -3.44
N ALA A 49 32.25 -6.38 -3.36
CA ALA A 49 31.76 -5.78 -2.11
C ALA A 49 30.37 -6.30 -1.71
N ILE A 50 29.90 -7.38 -2.34
CA ILE A 50 28.71 -8.10 -1.90
C ILE A 50 29.08 -8.74 -0.55
N GLY A 51 28.66 -8.14 0.56
CA GLY A 51 28.75 -8.76 1.87
C GLY A 51 27.86 -10.01 1.99
N SER A 52 27.18 -10.18 3.11
CA SER A 52 26.26 -11.32 3.33
C SER A 52 24.88 -11.16 2.66
N HIS A 53 24.69 -10.13 1.83
CA HIS A 53 23.38 -9.82 1.27
C HIS A 53 22.97 -10.74 0.12
N THR A 54 21.70 -11.15 0.11
CA THR A 54 21.08 -11.86 -1.01
C THR A 54 21.16 -11.04 -2.29
N VAL A 55 21.80 -11.61 -3.31
CA VAL A 55 21.85 -11.06 -4.66
C VAL A 55 20.58 -11.48 -5.39
N LEU A 56 19.77 -10.51 -5.81
CA LEU A 56 18.56 -10.76 -6.59
C LEU A 56 18.86 -10.97 -8.08
N GLY A 57 19.97 -10.42 -8.57
CA GLY A 57 20.40 -10.59 -9.96
C GLY A 57 21.57 -9.70 -10.34
N PHE A 58 22.03 -9.87 -11.58
CA PHE A 58 23.05 -9.04 -12.21
C PHE A 58 22.42 -8.27 -13.38
N GLU A 59 22.48 -6.95 -13.35
CA GLU A 59 22.04 -6.08 -14.43
C GLU A 59 23.19 -5.22 -14.93
N ARG A 60 23.06 -4.67 -16.15
CA ARG A 60 23.97 -3.62 -16.63
C ARG A 60 23.28 -2.27 -16.60
N SER A 61 23.73 -1.38 -15.73
CA SER A 61 23.30 0.03 -15.72
C SER A 61 24.41 0.89 -16.33
N GLY A 62 24.11 1.62 -17.41
CA GLY A 62 25.09 2.46 -18.10
C GLY A 62 26.31 1.71 -18.63
N GLY A 63 26.18 0.42 -18.95
CA GLY A 63 27.28 -0.43 -19.42
C GLY A 63 28.14 -1.08 -18.32
N LEU A 64 27.91 -0.75 -17.05
CA LEU A 64 28.63 -1.32 -15.92
C LEU A 64 27.87 -2.49 -15.30
N PRO A 65 28.54 -3.61 -14.94
CA PRO A 65 27.90 -4.71 -14.24
C PRO A 65 27.49 -4.25 -12.84
N THR A 66 26.19 -4.31 -12.56
CA THR A 66 25.61 -3.97 -11.27
C THR A 66 24.95 -5.19 -10.65
N VAL A 67 25.00 -5.28 -9.33
CA VAL A 67 24.38 -6.33 -8.52
C VAL A 67 23.14 -5.73 -7.88
N VAL A 68 21.98 -6.32 -8.14
CA VAL A 68 20.70 -5.83 -7.63
C VAL A 68 20.46 -6.46 -6.27
N LEU A 69 20.35 -5.64 -5.22
CA LEU A 69 20.05 -6.10 -3.85
C LEU A 69 18.59 -5.94 -3.47
N SER A 70 17.93 -4.99 -4.11
CA SER A 70 16.52 -4.65 -3.94
C SER A 70 16.05 -4.09 -5.28
N ASP A 71 15.21 -4.86 -5.98
CA ASP A 71 14.63 -4.46 -7.27
C ASP A 71 13.17 -4.04 -7.11
N ARG A 72 12.60 -3.35 -8.09
CA ARG A 72 11.15 -3.14 -8.11
C ARG A 72 10.47 -4.52 -8.17
N PRO A 73 9.50 -4.82 -7.29
CA PRO A 73 8.86 -6.13 -7.28
C PRO A 73 8.00 -6.40 -8.53
N LEU A 74 7.66 -5.35 -9.30
CA LEU A 74 6.98 -5.47 -10.59
C LEU A 74 7.83 -4.81 -11.71
N PRO A 75 8.98 -5.39 -12.09
CA PRO A 75 9.78 -4.83 -13.17
C PRO A 75 9.19 -5.21 -14.54
N GLY A 76 9.34 -4.31 -15.52
CA GLY A 76 9.02 -4.58 -16.92
C GLY A 76 7.55 -4.83 -17.23
N TRP A 77 7.26 -5.93 -17.93
CA TRP A 77 5.94 -6.23 -18.49
C TRP A 77 4.87 -6.54 -17.43
N ASN A 78 5.28 -7.01 -16.25
CA ASN A 78 4.37 -7.32 -15.15
C ASN A 78 3.61 -6.07 -14.66
N ALA A 79 4.28 -4.93 -14.55
CA ALA A 79 3.62 -3.67 -14.19
C ALA A 79 2.61 -3.21 -15.26
N VAL A 80 2.91 -3.46 -16.54
CA VAL A 80 2.00 -3.14 -17.65
C VAL A 80 0.76 -4.05 -17.59
N VAL A 81 0.96 -5.37 -17.44
CA VAL A 81 -0.12 -6.35 -17.29
C VAL A 81 -1.00 -6.00 -16.09
N LYS A 82 -0.40 -5.75 -14.93
CA LYS A 82 -1.09 -5.31 -13.72
C LYS A 82 -1.93 -4.06 -13.97
N ARG A 83 -1.39 -3.07 -14.69
CA ARG A 83 -2.09 -1.82 -14.98
C ARG A 83 -3.26 -2.03 -15.93
N ILE A 84 -3.10 -2.87 -16.95
CA ILE A 84 -4.18 -3.23 -17.89
C ILE A 84 -5.28 -3.95 -17.13
N GLU A 85 -4.94 -4.93 -16.29
CA GLU A 85 -5.87 -5.63 -15.41
C GLU A 85 -6.66 -4.65 -14.54
N ASP A 86 -5.97 -3.76 -13.82
CA ASP A 86 -6.61 -2.77 -12.95
C ASP A 86 -7.58 -1.86 -13.69
N LEU A 87 -7.23 -1.46 -14.93
CA LEU A 87 -8.10 -0.61 -15.75
C LEU A 87 -9.31 -1.38 -16.26
N VAL A 88 -9.10 -2.57 -16.84
CA VAL A 88 -10.19 -3.37 -17.43
C VAL A 88 -11.16 -3.82 -16.34
N LEU A 89 -10.67 -4.47 -15.30
CA LEU A 89 -11.50 -4.96 -14.20
C LEU A 89 -12.06 -3.79 -13.37
N GLY A 90 -11.28 -2.72 -13.16
CA GLY A 90 -11.73 -1.54 -12.41
C GLY A 90 -12.86 -0.80 -13.10
N VAL A 91 -12.82 -0.66 -14.43
CA VAL A 91 -13.92 -0.07 -15.21
C VAL A 91 -15.14 -0.99 -15.19
N ILE A 92 -14.97 -2.31 -15.35
CA ILE A 92 -16.09 -3.26 -15.25
C ILE A 92 -16.77 -3.16 -13.88
N PHE A 93 -16.00 -3.21 -12.79
CA PHE A 93 -16.55 -3.08 -11.43
C PHE A 93 -17.19 -1.72 -11.19
N LEU A 94 -16.62 -0.63 -11.73
CA LEU A 94 -17.22 0.68 -11.61
C LEU A 94 -18.58 0.76 -12.33
N LEU A 95 -18.68 0.24 -13.56
CA LEU A 95 -19.93 0.23 -14.32
C LEU A 95 -21.01 -0.61 -13.62
N LEU A 96 -20.64 -1.79 -13.10
CA LEU A 96 -21.56 -2.64 -12.34
C LEU A 96 -21.98 -1.99 -11.02
N ALA A 97 -21.07 -1.27 -10.35
CA ALA A 97 -21.35 -0.59 -9.09
C ALA A 97 -22.01 0.78 -9.27
N ALA A 98 -22.01 1.37 -10.47
CA ALA A 98 -22.47 2.75 -10.71
C ALA A 98 -23.90 3.03 -10.22
N PRO A 99 -24.91 2.17 -10.46
CA PRO A 99 -26.25 2.40 -9.93
C PRO A 99 -26.27 2.41 -8.40
N LEU A 100 -25.53 1.50 -7.76
CA LEU A 100 -25.42 1.43 -6.31
C LEU A 100 -24.68 2.64 -5.73
N LEU A 101 -23.58 3.07 -6.36
CA LEU A 101 -22.86 4.28 -5.99
C LEU A 101 -23.78 5.51 -6.02
N ALA A 102 -24.59 5.66 -7.07
CA ALA A 102 -25.54 6.76 -7.20
C ALA A 102 -26.63 6.73 -6.11
N MET A 103 -27.18 5.55 -5.81
CA MET A 103 -28.17 5.38 -4.73
C MET A 103 -27.58 5.71 -3.34
N ILE A 104 -26.38 5.22 -3.04
CA ILE A 104 -25.68 5.52 -1.78
C ILE A 104 -25.36 7.02 -1.69
N ALA A 105 -24.85 7.61 -2.78
CA ALA A 105 -24.53 9.03 -2.85
C ALA A 105 -25.76 9.91 -2.57
N LEU A 106 -26.90 9.59 -3.19
CA LEU A 106 -28.16 10.28 -2.95
C LEU A 106 -28.63 10.13 -1.50
N THR A 107 -28.57 8.91 -0.96
CA THR A 107 -28.99 8.66 0.43
C THR A 107 -28.13 9.45 1.42
N ILE A 108 -26.82 9.51 1.21
CA ILE A 108 -25.91 10.32 2.04
C ILE A 108 -26.24 11.81 1.88
N ARG A 109 -26.46 12.29 0.65
CA ARG A 109 -26.79 13.70 0.39
C ARG A 109 -28.06 14.12 1.10
N LEU A 110 -29.08 13.26 1.13
CA LEU A 110 -30.38 13.52 1.77
C LEU A 110 -30.32 13.41 3.31
N THR A 111 -29.49 12.51 3.84
CA THR A 111 -29.44 12.24 5.31
C THR A 111 -28.36 13.02 6.05
N MET A 112 -27.21 13.27 5.42
CA MET A 112 -26.03 13.90 6.02
C MET A 112 -25.62 15.21 5.33
N GLY A 113 -26.24 15.57 4.21
CA GLY A 113 -25.88 16.75 3.42
C GLY A 113 -24.61 16.55 2.60
N ALA A 114 -23.98 17.66 2.18
CA ALA A 114 -22.66 17.62 1.56
C ALA A 114 -21.57 17.74 2.65
N PRO A 115 -20.36 17.19 2.44
CA PRO A 115 -19.94 16.38 1.28
C PRO A 115 -20.41 14.92 1.35
N VAL A 116 -20.63 14.31 0.18
CA VAL A 116 -21.01 12.88 0.04
C VAL A 116 -19.78 11.97 0.16
N LEU A 117 -18.67 12.39 -0.45
CA LEU A 117 -17.40 11.68 -0.38
C LEU A 117 -16.55 12.25 0.76
N PHE A 118 -15.97 11.34 1.53
CA PHE A 118 -14.90 11.61 2.46
C PHE A 118 -13.55 11.40 1.75
N ARG A 119 -12.61 12.30 2.01
CA ARG A 119 -11.26 12.30 1.41
C ARG A 119 -10.24 12.17 2.53
N GLN A 120 -9.19 11.38 2.31
CA GLN A 120 -8.12 11.25 3.29
C GLN A 120 -6.78 10.96 2.61
N GLN A 121 -5.74 11.65 3.07
CA GLN A 121 -4.37 11.41 2.63
C GLN A 121 -3.85 10.09 3.22
N ARG A 122 -3.22 9.28 2.38
CA ARG A 122 -2.56 8.02 2.72
C ARG A 122 -1.23 7.93 2.01
N HIS A 123 -0.29 7.16 2.54
CA HIS A 123 0.87 6.75 1.75
C HIS A 123 0.47 5.65 0.78
N GLY A 124 0.99 5.76 -0.45
CA GLY A 124 0.83 4.80 -1.51
C GLY A 124 2.17 4.39 -2.09
N PHE A 125 2.22 4.25 -3.41
CA PHE A 125 3.40 3.78 -4.11
C PHE A 125 4.60 4.71 -3.92
N ASN A 126 5.75 4.12 -3.58
CA ASN A 126 7.02 4.79 -3.37
C ASN A 126 6.93 5.91 -2.32
N ASN A 127 6.28 5.62 -1.19
CA ASN A 127 6.01 6.56 -0.09
C ASN A 127 5.21 7.83 -0.45
N ASN A 128 4.81 8.02 -1.71
CA ASN A 128 4.05 9.19 -2.12
C ASN A 128 2.67 9.22 -1.47
N THR A 129 2.23 10.41 -1.08
CA THR A 129 0.88 10.58 -0.54
C THR A 129 -0.14 10.70 -1.67
N PHE A 130 -1.31 10.09 -1.48
CA PHE A 130 -2.44 10.24 -2.38
C PHE A 130 -3.75 10.33 -1.60
N THR A 131 -4.78 10.87 -2.24
CA THR A 131 -6.11 11.03 -1.63
C THR A 131 -6.98 9.82 -1.90
N VAL A 132 -7.34 9.08 -0.86
CA VAL A 132 -8.32 7.98 -0.94
C VAL A 132 -9.74 8.55 -0.91
N PHE A 133 -10.61 8.05 -1.78
CA PHE A 133 -12.04 8.35 -1.77
C PHE A 133 -12.83 7.29 -0.99
N LYS A 134 -13.71 7.73 -0.10
CA LYS A 134 -14.72 6.88 0.56
C LYS A 134 -16.05 7.59 0.60
N PHE A 135 -17.13 6.87 0.84
CA PHE A 135 -18.37 7.51 1.25
C PHE A 135 -18.26 8.05 2.67
N ARG A 136 -18.93 9.18 2.93
CA ARG A 136 -19.05 9.71 4.28
C ARG A 136 -19.95 8.80 5.11
N THR A 137 -19.39 8.26 6.19
CA THR A 137 -20.11 7.38 7.14
C THR A 137 -20.27 8.01 8.53
N MET A 138 -19.81 9.26 8.72
CA MET A 138 -19.77 9.94 10.02
C MET A 138 -20.42 11.32 9.94
N THR A 139 -21.01 11.76 11.06
CA THR A 139 -21.71 13.05 11.17
C THR A 139 -20.77 14.24 11.14
N VAL A 140 -19.55 14.10 11.65
CA VAL A 140 -18.53 15.15 11.59
C VAL A 140 -17.96 15.22 10.17
N SER A 141 -18.14 16.37 9.53
CA SER A 141 -17.47 16.76 8.29
C SER A 141 -16.27 17.61 8.68
N GLY A 142 -15.07 17.05 8.63
CA GLY A 142 -13.84 17.82 8.84
C GLY A 142 -12.73 17.28 7.97
N ASP A 143 -12.40 18.02 6.92
CA ASP A 143 -11.07 18.02 6.33
C ASP A 143 -10.10 18.71 7.33
N ASP A 144 -8.81 18.34 7.21
CA ASP A 144 -7.63 18.97 7.81
C ASP A 144 -7.29 18.67 9.28
N GLY A 145 -7.05 17.39 9.60
CA GLY A 145 -6.33 17.03 10.83
C GLY A 145 -6.02 15.55 10.97
N ASP A 146 -5.21 15.21 11.98
CA ASP A 146 -4.89 13.84 12.40
C ASP A 146 -6.17 13.19 12.96
N VAL A 147 -7.07 12.78 12.06
CA VAL A 147 -8.34 12.15 12.41
C VAL A 147 -8.00 10.81 13.04
N ALA A 148 -8.07 10.76 14.37
CA ALA A 148 -7.88 9.57 15.16
C ALA A 148 -8.64 8.39 14.54
N GLN A 149 -7.94 7.26 14.39
CA GLN A 149 -8.50 6.04 13.81
C GLN A 149 -9.85 5.74 14.45
N ALA A 150 -10.87 5.55 13.61
CA ALA A 150 -12.20 5.20 14.07
C ALA A 150 -12.13 3.85 14.80
N LYS A 151 -12.51 3.85 16.07
CA LYS A 151 -12.56 2.66 16.92
C LYS A 151 -13.86 1.88 16.69
N ARG A 152 -13.88 0.62 17.10
CA ARG A 152 -15.12 -0.16 17.21
C ARG A 152 -16.18 0.61 18.04
N ARG A 153 -17.38 0.79 17.48
CA ARG A 153 -18.52 1.54 18.07
C ARG A 153 -18.26 3.05 18.29
N ASP A 154 -17.58 3.69 17.36
CA ASP A 154 -17.39 5.14 17.38
C ASP A 154 -18.75 5.90 17.28
N PRO A 155 -19.08 6.78 18.25
CA PRO A 155 -20.37 7.48 18.32
C PRO A 155 -20.62 8.43 17.14
N ARG A 156 -19.56 8.80 16.40
CA ARG A 156 -19.66 9.67 15.23
C ARG A 156 -20.21 8.94 14.01
N VAL A 157 -20.27 7.60 14.01
CA VAL A 157 -20.72 6.78 12.89
C VAL A 157 -22.25 6.75 12.84
N THR A 158 -22.84 7.10 11.69
CA THR A 158 -24.30 7.07 11.51
C THR A 158 -24.80 5.63 11.36
N GLY A 159 -26.11 5.39 11.56
CA GLY A 159 -26.70 4.07 11.32
C GLY A 159 -26.47 3.57 9.88
N LEU A 160 -26.67 4.45 8.88
CA LEU A 160 -26.29 4.18 7.49
C LEU A 160 -24.79 3.92 7.35
N GLY A 161 -23.96 4.75 7.98
CA GLY A 161 -22.51 4.59 7.97
C GLY A 161 -22.03 3.26 8.52
N ALA A 162 -22.67 2.75 9.58
CA ALA A 162 -22.38 1.44 10.15
C ALA A 162 -22.69 0.31 9.17
N VAL A 163 -23.82 0.40 8.45
CA VAL A 163 -24.15 -0.55 7.38
C VAL A 163 -23.10 -0.52 6.28
N LEU A 164 -22.77 0.68 5.77
CA LEU A 164 -21.78 0.86 4.70
C LEU A 164 -20.40 0.31 5.08
N ARG A 165 -19.93 0.54 6.31
CA ARG A 165 -18.66 -0.01 6.81
C ARG A 165 -18.68 -1.52 6.96
N ARG A 166 -19.77 -2.08 7.46
CA ARG A 166 -19.92 -3.54 7.64
C ARG A 166 -19.95 -4.25 6.28
N THR A 167 -20.58 -3.67 5.27
CA THR A 167 -20.61 -4.23 3.92
C THR A 167 -19.42 -3.80 3.06
N SER A 168 -18.52 -2.95 3.60
CA SER A 168 -17.41 -2.31 2.86
C SER A 168 -17.85 -1.50 1.63
N LEU A 169 -19.13 -1.13 1.55
CA LEU A 169 -19.68 -0.32 0.48
C LEU A 169 -19.16 1.13 0.56
N ASP A 170 -18.71 1.57 1.73
CA ASP A 170 -18.07 2.87 1.90
C ASP A 170 -16.75 3.00 1.11
N GLU A 171 -16.12 1.89 0.76
CA GLU A 171 -14.85 1.86 0.03
C GLU A 171 -15.01 1.78 -1.49
N LEU A 172 -16.23 1.58 -2.01
CA LEU A 172 -16.46 1.50 -3.48
C LEU A 172 -15.96 2.73 -4.27
N PRO A 173 -16.01 3.98 -3.74
CA PRO A 173 -15.41 5.13 -4.44
C PRO A 173 -13.90 4.98 -4.72
N GLN A 174 -13.19 4.07 -4.06
CA GLN A 174 -11.77 3.80 -4.36
C GLN A 174 -11.56 3.24 -5.77
N LEU A 175 -12.60 2.74 -6.45
CA LEU A 175 -12.52 2.38 -7.87
C LEU A 175 -12.11 3.58 -8.75
N PHE A 176 -12.46 4.81 -8.36
CA PHE A 176 -11.97 6.02 -9.03
C PHE A 176 -10.45 6.19 -8.85
N ASN A 177 -9.89 5.85 -7.68
CA ASN A 177 -8.44 5.86 -7.45
C ASN A 177 -7.72 4.80 -8.29
N VAL A 178 -8.33 3.63 -8.48
CA VAL A 178 -7.78 2.58 -9.33
C VAL A 178 -7.71 3.04 -10.78
N ILE A 179 -8.79 3.62 -11.31
CA ILE A 179 -8.81 4.12 -12.69
C ILE A 179 -7.81 5.27 -12.86
N ARG A 180 -7.73 6.19 -11.90
CA ARG A 180 -6.73 7.28 -11.89
C ARG A 180 -5.29 6.78 -11.82
N GLY A 181 -5.08 5.58 -11.28
CA GLY A 181 -3.78 4.94 -11.16
C GLY A 181 -3.07 5.20 -9.83
N ASP A 182 -3.75 5.80 -8.85
CA ASP A 182 -3.22 5.98 -7.49
C ASP A 182 -3.22 4.66 -6.71
N MET A 183 -4.20 3.80 -7.00
CA MET A 183 -4.39 2.48 -6.39
C MET A 183 -4.43 1.36 -7.43
N SER A 184 -4.34 0.13 -6.94
CA SER A 184 -4.61 -1.11 -7.66
C SER A 184 -5.88 -1.76 -7.09
N LEU A 185 -6.52 -2.67 -7.83
CA LEU A 185 -7.59 -3.50 -7.27
C LEU A 185 -7.07 -4.36 -6.13
N VAL A 186 -5.92 -5.00 -6.35
CA VAL A 186 -5.24 -5.89 -5.41
C VAL A 186 -3.88 -5.31 -5.03
N GLY A 187 -3.59 -5.27 -3.73
CA GLY A 187 -2.33 -4.76 -3.21
C GLY A 187 -2.37 -4.59 -1.69
N PRO A 188 -1.24 -4.20 -1.08
CA PRO A 188 -1.19 -3.87 0.34
C PRO A 188 -2.16 -2.75 0.67
N ARG A 189 -2.90 -2.88 1.78
CA ARG A 189 -3.88 -1.87 2.17
C ARG A 189 -3.17 -0.55 2.56
N PRO A 190 -3.64 0.63 2.11
CA PRO A 190 -3.02 1.89 2.48
C PRO A 190 -3.32 2.25 3.94
N HIS A 191 -2.31 2.76 4.65
CA HIS A 191 -2.40 3.15 6.05
C HIS A 191 -2.31 4.67 6.23
N ALA A 192 -2.73 5.14 7.42
CA ALA A 192 -2.67 6.57 7.75
C ALA A 192 -1.21 6.99 7.81
N VAL A 193 -0.92 8.22 7.39
CA VAL A 193 0.41 8.82 7.49
C VAL A 193 0.96 8.71 8.92
N SER A 194 0.13 9.00 9.92
CA SER A 194 0.49 8.90 11.35
C SER A 194 0.80 7.48 11.80
N HIS A 195 0.13 6.45 11.28
CA HIS A 195 0.42 5.06 11.64
C HIS A 195 1.72 4.55 11.04
N ASN A 196 2.04 4.97 9.82
CA ASN A 196 3.28 4.54 9.14
C ASN A 196 4.51 4.97 9.94
N THR A 197 4.52 6.22 10.43
CA THR A 197 5.63 6.75 11.24
C THR A 197 5.85 5.96 12.54
N HIS A 198 4.77 5.44 13.14
CA HIS A 198 4.84 4.63 14.35
C HIS A 198 5.37 3.22 14.06
N TYR A 199 4.75 2.50 13.13
CA TYR A 199 5.10 1.10 12.86
C TYR A 199 6.42 0.94 12.11
N ALA A 200 6.81 1.89 11.25
CA ALA A 200 8.11 1.84 10.58
C ALA A 200 9.29 1.85 11.55
N LYS A 201 9.10 2.34 12.79
CA LYS A 201 10.14 2.31 13.84
C LYS A 201 10.18 0.99 14.61
N ILE A 202 9.14 0.17 14.51
CA ILE A 202 8.93 -1.01 15.36
C ILE A 202 9.01 -2.30 14.54
N ILE A 203 8.64 -2.24 13.26
CA ILE A 203 8.56 -3.38 12.36
C ILE A 203 9.59 -3.19 11.24
N ASN A 204 10.60 -4.06 11.22
CA ASN A 204 11.58 -4.10 10.13
C ASN A 204 10.90 -4.44 8.80
N GLY A 205 11.37 -3.83 7.72
CA GLY A 205 10.77 -3.99 6.40
C GLY A 205 9.35 -3.43 6.27
N TYR A 206 8.82 -2.66 7.23
CA TYR A 206 7.44 -2.15 7.14
C TYR A 206 7.16 -1.36 5.86
N LEU A 207 8.09 -0.48 5.43
CA LEU A 207 7.88 0.38 4.27
C LEU A 207 8.02 -0.37 2.94
N SER A 208 8.53 -1.61 2.95
CA SER A 208 8.59 -2.47 1.74
C SER A 208 7.22 -2.63 1.07
N ARG A 209 6.14 -2.53 1.85
CA ARG A 209 4.75 -2.56 1.36
C ARG A 209 4.40 -1.43 0.39
N HIS A 210 5.14 -0.32 0.41
CA HIS A 210 4.94 0.81 -0.49
C HIS A 210 5.67 0.63 -1.83
N ARG A 211 6.36 -0.49 -2.03
CA ARG A 211 7.03 -0.84 -3.30
C ARG A 211 6.07 -1.22 -4.43
N VAL A 212 4.78 -1.39 -4.13
CA VAL A 212 3.71 -1.56 -5.12
C VAL A 212 2.55 -0.60 -4.82
N LYS A 213 1.65 -0.44 -5.78
CA LYS A 213 0.45 0.37 -5.55
C LYS A 213 -0.41 -0.24 -4.45
N PRO A 214 -0.96 0.58 -3.54
CA PRO A 214 -1.88 0.09 -2.54
C PRO A 214 -3.16 -0.47 -3.18
N GLY A 215 -3.75 -1.49 -2.55
CA GLY A 215 -4.94 -2.19 -3.01
C GLY A 215 -6.23 -1.75 -2.33
N ILE A 216 -7.37 -1.88 -3.04
CA ILE A 216 -8.69 -1.89 -2.41
C ILE A 216 -8.83 -3.15 -1.53
N THR A 217 -8.46 -4.30 -2.12
CA THR A 217 -8.30 -5.58 -1.44
C THR A 217 -6.85 -6.06 -1.52
N GLY A 218 -6.52 -7.13 -0.79
CA GLY A 218 -5.16 -7.65 -0.72
C GLY A 218 -5.09 -9.00 -0.03
N TRP A 219 -3.95 -9.66 -0.16
CA TRP A 219 -3.73 -11.00 0.41
C TRP A 219 -3.94 -11.04 1.92
N ALA A 220 -3.42 -10.04 2.65
CA ALA A 220 -3.67 -9.92 4.08
C ALA A 220 -5.17 -9.78 4.41
N GLN A 221 -5.92 -9.01 3.62
CA GLN A 221 -7.35 -8.77 3.86
C GLN A 221 -8.20 -10.05 3.70
N VAL A 222 -7.96 -10.83 2.65
CA VAL A 222 -8.70 -12.10 2.41
C VAL A 222 -8.33 -13.21 3.39
N ASN A 223 -7.18 -13.09 4.06
CA ASN A 223 -6.74 -14.01 5.13
C ASN A 223 -7.10 -13.51 6.54
N GLY A 224 -8.10 -12.63 6.66
CA GLY A 224 -8.65 -12.20 7.96
C GLY A 224 -7.87 -11.07 8.65
N LEU A 225 -6.82 -10.54 8.04
CA LEU A 225 -6.02 -9.44 8.58
C LEU A 225 -6.56 -8.06 8.12
N ARG A 226 -7.89 -7.92 7.95
CA ARG A 226 -8.56 -6.68 7.49
C ARG A 226 -8.80 -5.65 8.62
N GLY A 227 -8.97 -6.11 9.86
CA GLY A 227 -9.45 -5.33 11.01
C GLY A 227 -8.44 -4.35 11.63
N GLU A 228 -8.77 -3.82 12.81
CA GLU A 228 -7.87 -2.98 13.59
C GLU A 228 -6.55 -3.72 13.89
N THR A 229 -5.42 -3.02 13.79
CA THR A 229 -4.10 -3.49 14.23
C THR A 229 -3.83 -2.98 15.64
N ASP A 230 -4.65 -3.44 16.57
CA ASP A 230 -4.58 -3.15 18.00
C ASP A 230 -3.31 -3.69 18.66
N THR A 231 -2.65 -4.69 18.06
CA THR A 231 -1.36 -5.23 18.53
C THR A 231 -0.29 -5.19 17.46
N VAL A 232 0.97 -5.12 17.88
CA VAL A 232 2.15 -5.11 16.99
C VAL A 232 2.24 -6.42 16.22
N GLU A 233 1.90 -7.55 16.84
CA GLU A 233 1.96 -8.89 16.22
C GLU A 233 0.97 -9.03 15.08
N LYS A 234 -0.24 -8.47 15.22
CA LYS A 234 -1.24 -8.45 14.13
C LYS A 234 -0.75 -7.60 12.96
N MET A 235 -0.09 -6.47 13.26
CA MET A 235 0.50 -5.62 12.22
C MET A 235 1.67 -6.33 11.54
N GLN A 236 2.55 -6.98 12.29
CA GLN A 236 3.66 -7.77 11.76
C GLN A 236 3.16 -8.84 10.78
N ARG A 237 2.16 -9.62 11.19
CA ARG A 237 1.57 -10.66 10.34
C ARG A 237 0.91 -10.09 9.09
N ARG A 238 0.31 -8.89 9.18
CA ARG A 238 -0.20 -8.18 7.98
C ARG A 238 0.94 -7.82 7.04
N VAL A 239 2.04 -7.27 7.55
CA VAL A 239 3.23 -6.94 6.74
C VAL A 239 3.80 -8.19 6.07
N GLU A 240 3.88 -9.32 6.76
CA GLU A 240 4.33 -10.59 6.18
C GLU A 240 3.46 -11.04 5.00
N PHE A 241 2.13 -10.93 5.11
CA PHE A 241 1.21 -11.26 4.02
C PHE A 241 1.31 -10.27 2.86
N ASP A 242 1.49 -8.98 3.16
CA ASP A 242 1.69 -7.96 2.14
C ASP A 242 3.02 -8.19 1.39
N GLN A 243 4.10 -8.55 2.10
CA GLN A 243 5.39 -8.88 1.52
C GLN A 243 5.30 -10.16 0.66
N TYR A 244 4.64 -11.21 1.16
CA TYR A 244 4.39 -12.42 0.39
C TYR A 244 3.66 -12.13 -0.93
N TYR A 245 2.65 -11.26 -0.89
CA TYR A 245 1.95 -10.83 -2.10
C TYR A 245 2.88 -10.13 -3.10
N ILE A 246 3.70 -9.20 -2.60
CA ILE A 246 4.64 -8.43 -3.41
C ILE A 246 5.65 -9.36 -4.10
N ASP A 247 6.20 -10.33 -3.36
CA ASP A 247 7.23 -11.24 -3.86
C ASP A 247 6.68 -12.32 -4.81
N ASN A 248 5.39 -12.67 -4.69
CA ASN A 248 4.76 -13.76 -5.44
C ASN A 248 3.67 -13.26 -6.39
N TRP A 249 3.71 -11.98 -6.77
CA TRP A 249 2.68 -11.41 -7.62
C TRP A 249 2.55 -12.20 -8.94
N SER A 250 1.31 -12.50 -9.30
CA SER A 250 0.95 -12.99 -10.62
C SER A 250 -0.50 -12.62 -10.91
N LEU A 251 -0.86 -12.55 -12.20
CA LEU A 251 -2.23 -12.29 -12.63
C LEU A 251 -3.23 -13.29 -12.02
N VAL A 252 -2.86 -14.58 -11.98
CA VAL A 252 -3.70 -15.63 -11.37
C VAL A 252 -3.88 -15.39 -9.87
N PHE A 253 -2.83 -14.90 -9.19
CA PHE A 253 -2.91 -14.60 -7.76
C PHE A 253 -3.85 -13.42 -7.49
N ASP A 254 -3.80 -12.36 -8.31
CA ASP A 254 -4.75 -11.24 -8.22
C ASP A 254 -6.20 -11.71 -8.42
N LEU A 255 -6.47 -12.48 -9.47
CA LEU A 255 -7.81 -13.03 -9.73
C LEU A 255 -8.31 -13.91 -8.58
N ARG A 256 -7.43 -14.71 -7.97
CA ARG A 256 -7.75 -15.50 -6.77
C ARG A 256 -8.13 -14.60 -5.60
N ILE A 257 -7.37 -13.54 -5.34
CA ILE A 257 -7.65 -12.60 -4.24
C ILE A 257 -8.97 -11.88 -4.49
N ILE A 258 -9.25 -11.45 -5.73
CA ILE A 258 -10.53 -10.84 -6.11
C ILE A 258 -11.69 -11.81 -5.85
N ALA A 259 -11.59 -13.07 -6.30
CA ALA A 259 -12.63 -14.08 -6.06
C ALA A 259 -12.86 -14.34 -4.56
N GLN A 260 -11.78 -14.50 -3.79
CA GLN A 260 -11.85 -14.67 -2.33
C GLN A 260 -12.44 -13.44 -1.62
N THR A 261 -12.20 -12.24 -2.16
CA THR A 261 -12.77 -11.00 -1.63
C THR A 261 -14.30 -11.03 -1.71
N PHE A 262 -14.88 -11.46 -2.84
CA PHE A 262 -16.34 -11.61 -2.94
C PHE A 262 -16.89 -12.62 -1.94
N VAL A 263 -16.23 -13.77 -1.77
CA VAL A 263 -16.63 -14.78 -0.77
C VAL A 263 -16.55 -14.22 0.65
N THR A 264 -15.49 -13.47 0.95
CA THR A 264 -15.30 -12.87 2.29
C THR A 264 -16.33 -11.77 2.54
N LEU A 265 -16.69 -10.96 1.54
CA LEU A 265 -17.72 -9.94 1.68
C LEU A 265 -19.13 -10.54 1.87
N ILE A 266 -19.41 -11.68 1.24
CA ILE A 266 -20.69 -12.38 1.38
C ILE A 266 -20.75 -13.18 2.70
N GLY A 267 -19.63 -13.79 3.11
CA GLY A 267 -19.56 -14.67 4.27
C GLY A 267 -19.19 -14.01 5.61
N ALA A 268 -18.56 -12.84 5.60
CA ALA A 268 -18.05 -12.23 6.83
C ALA A 268 -19.16 -11.55 7.66
N ARG A 269 -19.52 -12.23 8.75
CA ARG A 269 -20.13 -11.67 9.97
C ARG A 269 -19.17 -10.79 10.80
N ASN A 270 -17.93 -10.58 10.35
CA ASN A 270 -16.83 -9.97 11.12
C ASN A 270 -16.26 -8.66 10.53
N ALA A 271 -17.01 -7.95 9.68
CA ALA A 271 -16.67 -6.57 9.39
C ALA A 271 -17.20 -5.69 10.53
N TYR A 272 -16.27 -5.22 11.38
CA TYR A 272 -16.44 -4.33 12.54
C TYR A 272 -16.67 -4.97 13.93
#